data_AF-A0A8H7AJF0-F1
#
_entry.id   AF-A0A8H7AJF0-F1
#
_cell.length_a   1.000
_cell.length_b   1.000
_cell.length_c   1.000
_cell.angle_alpha   90.00
_cell.angle_beta   90.00
_cell.angle_gamma   90.00
#
_symmetry.space_group_name_H-M   'P 1'
#
loop_
_entity.id
_entity.type
_entity.pdbx_description
1 polymer ?
#
loop_
_entity_poly.entity_id
_entity_poly.type
_entity_poly.pdbx_seq_one_letter_code
_entity_poly.pdbx_strand_id
1 'polypeptide(L)'
;MTALDTNLTLATRLLSLQTHLTTLRDQTQQLLLQHRTLSTQWRRKQAEMDVALQPWSPKAMYARLLSGIAEQEAIIRAVEESFLEDGGGGHHGGAAMAGEREVGDWIRRIREGTAVLERRRESRARWDEGRVGGWR
;
A
#
# COMPACT_ATOMS: atom_id res chain seq x y z
N MET A 1 -64.92 -38.89 23.92
CA MET A 1 -64.36 -37.59 23.50
C MET A 1 -65.14 -37.12 22.29
N THR A 2 -65.74 -35.93 22.37
CA THR A 2 -66.59 -35.42 21.29
C THR A 2 -65.72 -34.85 20.18
N ALA A 3 -66.21 -34.86 18.92
CA ALA A 3 -65.49 -34.27 17.79
C ALA A 3 -65.19 -32.77 17.98
N LEU A 4 -65.90 -32.09 18.90
CA LEU A 4 -65.65 -30.71 19.28
C LEU A 4 -64.39 -30.56 20.12
N ASP A 5 -64.18 -31.44 21.13
CA ASP A 5 -62.97 -31.41 21.98
C ASP A 5 -61.69 -31.63 21.17
N THR A 6 -61.75 -32.53 20.18
CA THR A 6 -60.63 -32.80 19.29
C THR A 6 -60.32 -31.60 18.38
N ASN A 7 -61.34 -30.95 17.84
CA ASN A 7 -61.17 -29.74 17.03
C ASN A 7 -60.60 -28.59 17.85
N LEU A 8 -61.09 -28.40 19.09
CA LEU A 8 -60.57 -27.37 19.99
C LEU A 8 -59.08 -27.61 20.28
N THR A 9 -58.70 -28.84 20.62
CA THR A 9 -57.31 -29.21 20.89
C THR A 9 -56.40 -28.98 19.68
N LEU A 10 -56.86 -29.32 18.48
CA LEU A 10 -56.13 -29.08 17.24
C LEU A 10 -55.98 -27.58 16.96
N ALA A 11 -57.04 -26.79 17.13
CA ALA A 11 -57.00 -25.34 16.94
C ALA A 11 -56.01 -24.67 17.90
N THR A 12 -55.97 -25.07 19.17
CA THR A 12 -55.01 -24.53 20.15
C THR A 12 -53.56 -24.88 19.78
N ARG A 13 -53.33 -26.12 19.30
CA ARG A 13 -52.00 -26.55 18.83
C ARG A 13 -51.57 -25.79 17.58
N LEU A 14 -52.47 -25.59 16.63
CA LEU A 14 -52.20 -24.80 15.42
C LEU A 14 -51.85 -23.36 15.77
N LEU A 15 -52.59 -22.75 16.70
CA LEU A 15 -52.29 -21.39 17.17
C LEU A 15 -50.91 -21.31 17.84
N SER A 16 -50.56 -22.29 18.67
CA SER A 16 -49.23 -22.36 19.31
C SER A 16 -48.10 -22.48 18.28
N LEU A 17 -48.26 -23.36 17.29
CA LEU A 17 -47.30 -23.53 16.20
C LEU A 17 -47.18 -22.26 15.35
N GLN A 18 -48.30 -21.60 15.06
CA GLN A 18 -48.31 -20.34 14.33
C GLN A 18 -47.50 -19.27 15.07
N THR A 19 -47.73 -19.08 16.37
CA THR A 19 -47.00 -18.11 17.19
C THR A 19 -45.50 -18.44 17.26
N HIS A 20 -45.14 -19.72 17.31
CA HIS A 20 -43.74 -20.14 17.29
C HIS A 20 -43.08 -19.86 15.93
N LEU A 21 -43.76 -20.19 14.82
CA LEU A 21 -43.27 -19.92 13.48
C LEU A 21 -43.13 -18.42 13.20
N THR A 22 -44.07 -17.60 13.65
CA THR A 22 -43.94 -16.13 13.52
C THR A 22 -42.73 -15.62 14.29
N THR A 23 -42.53 -16.09 15.52
CA THR A 23 -41.37 -15.69 16.33
C THR A 23 -40.05 -16.09 15.67
N LEU A 24 -39.95 -17.33 15.17
CA LEU A 24 -38.74 -17.83 14.52
C LEU A 24 -38.44 -17.06 13.22
N ARG A 25 -39.49 -16.75 12.44
CA ARG A 25 -39.36 -15.95 11.23
C ARG A 25 -38.84 -14.54 11.54
N ASP A 26 -39.40 -13.89 12.55
CA ASP A 26 -39.01 -12.52 12.91
C ASP A 26 -37.56 -12.48 13.43
N GLN A 27 -37.14 -13.47 14.23
CA GLN A 27 -35.75 -13.64 14.66
C GLN A 27 -34.81 -13.87 13.47
N THR A 28 -35.20 -14.74 12.53
CA THR A 28 -34.39 -15.03 11.33
C THR A 28 -34.25 -13.80 10.44
N GLN A 29 -35.32 -13.00 10.31
CA GLN A 29 -35.28 -11.74 9.57
C GLN A 29 -34.30 -10.74 10.21
N GLN A 30 -34.29 -10.62 11.53
CA GLN A 30 -33.34 -9.77 12.24
C GLN A 30 -31.89 -10.24 12.04
N LEU A 31 -31.63 -11.54 12.17
CA LEU A 31 -30.31 -12.13 11.92
C LEU A 31 -29.83 -11.90 10.48
N LEU A 32 -30.74 -12.01 9.50
CA LEU A 32 -30.41 -11.76 8.10
C LEU A 32 -30.01 -10.29 7.86
N LEU A 33 -30.70 -9.34 8.50
CA LEU A 33 -30.36 -7.91 8.42
C LEU A 33 -29.00 -7.61 9.08
N GLN A 34 -28.73 -8.21 10.24
CA GLN A 34 -27.44 -8.10 10.92
C GLN A 34 -26.31 -8.67 10.07
N HIS A 35 -26.50 -9.87 9.51
CA HIS A 35 -25.52 -10.51 8.63
C HIS A 35 -25.22 -9.65 7.39
N ARG A 36 -26.25 -9.11 6.75
CA ARG A 36 -26.06 -8.20 5.59
C ARG A 36 -25.25 -6.96 5.98
N THR A 37 -25.55 -6.37 7.12
CA THR A 37 -24.81 -5.21 7.64
C THR A 37 -23.34 -5.56 7.94
N LEU A 38 -23.07 -6.70 8.57
CA LEU A 38 -21.71 -7.13 8.86
C LEU A 38 -20.93 -7.43 7.58
N SER A 39 -21.56 -8.04 6.59
CA SER A 39 -20.94 -8.35 5.29
C SER A 39 -20.54 -7.08 4.54
N THR A 40 -21.37 -6.03 4.54
CA THR A 40 -21.02 -4.74 3.91
C THR A 40 -19.91 -4.04 4.69
N GLN A 41 -19.93 -4.07 6.02
CA GLN A 41 -18.86 -3.52 6.86
C GLN A 41 -17.53 -4.23 6.62
N TRP A 42 -17.54 -5.56 6.56
CA TRP A 42 -16.35 -6.36 6.27
C TRP A 42 -15.76 -6.02 4.89
N ARG A 43 -16.59 -5.98 3.85
CA ARG A 43 -16.15 -5.58 2.50
C ARG A 43 -15.54 -4.19 2.48
N ARG A 44 -16.11 -3.24 3.24
CA ARG A 44 -15.52 -1.90 3.39
C ARG A 44 -14.14 -1.97 4.05
N LYS A 45 -13.99 -2.73 5.13
CA LYS A 45 -12.71 -2.89 5.83
C LYS A 45 -11.64 -3.56 4.97
N GLN A 46 -12.03 -4.56 4.19
CA GLN A 46 -11.13 -5.18 3.23
C GLN A 46 -10.65 -4.18 2.17
N ALA A 47 -11.56 -3.39 1.61
CA ALA A 47 -11.19 -2.35 0.65
C ALA A 47 -10.28 -1.26 1.26
N GLU A 48 -10.55 -0.83 2.50
CA GLU A 48 -9.68 0.10 3.25
C GLU A 48 -8.26 -0.48 3.42
N MET A 49 -8.16 -1.77 3.77
CA MET A 49 -6.88 -2.48 3.90
C MET A 49 -6.15 -2.59 2.57
N ASP A 50 -6.83 -2.98 1.49
CA ASP A 50 -6.23 -3.11 0.16
C ASP A 50 -5.65 -1.77 -0.32
N VAL A 51 -6.36 -0.67 -0.08
CA VAL A 51 -5.87 0.69 -0.38
C VAL A 51 -4.64 1.03 0.48
N ALA A 52 -4.67 0.72 1.78
CA ALA A 52 -3.52 0.97 2.67
C ALA A 52 -2.28 0.15 2.29
N LEU A 53 -2.47 -1.07 1.78
CA LEU A 53 -1.38 -1.97 1.38
C LEU A 53 -0.88 -1.70 -0.03
N GLN A 54 -1.65 -1.02 -0.89
CA GLN A 54 -1.29 -0.76 -2.29
C GLN A 54 0.14 -0.17 -2.47
N PRO A 55 0.58 0.83 -1.68
CA PRO A 55 1.93 1.41 -1.81
C PRO A 55 3.06 0.44 -1.43
N TRP A 56 2.74 -0.60 -0.65
CA TRP A 56 3.67 -1.63 -0.19
C TRP A 56 3.56 -2.91 -1.02
N SER A 57 2.73 -2.90 -2.07
CA SER A 57 2.71 -3.99 -3.04
C SER A 57 4.08 -4.13 -3.72
N PRO A 58 4.49 -5.35 -4.12
CA PRO A 58 5.77 -5.56 -4.80
C PRO A 58 5.95 -4.64 -6.02
N LYS A 59 4.88 -4.42 -6.79
CA LYS A 59 4.88 -3.50 -7.94
C LYS A 59 5.14 -2.05 -7.53
N ALA A 60 4.48 -1.55 -6.48
CA ALA A 60 4.65 -0.18 -6.01
C ALA A 60 6.04 0.05 -5.41
N MET A 61 6.55 -0.90 -4.62
CA MET A 61 7.91 -0.85 -4.09
C MET A 61 8.97 -0.89 -5.19
N TYR A 62 8.77 -1.73 -6.21
CA TYR A 62 9.67 -1.79 -7.38
C TYR A 62 9.64 -0.48 -8.17
N ALA A 63 8.46 0.08 -8.44
CA ALA A 63 8.34 1.37 -9.10
C ALA A 63 9.04 2.49 -8.31
N ARG A 64 8.91 2.49 -6.98
CA ARG A 64 9.63 3.42 -6.10
C ARG A 64 11.14 3.23 -6.14
N LEU A 65 11.64 1.99 -6.23
CA LEU A 65 13.06 1.71 -6.40
C LEU A 65 13.59 2.29 -7.72
N LEU A 66 12.85 2.10 -8.83
CA LEU A 66 13.20 2.68 -10.13
C LEU A 66 13.22 4.22 -10.09
N SER A 67 12.20 4.84 -9.49
CA SER A 67 12.17 6.30 -9.28
C SER A 67 13.39 6.77 -8.50
N GLY A 68 13.72 6.08 -7.39
CA GLY A 68 14.88 6.41 -6.58
C GLY A 68 16.21 6.25 -7.33
N ILE A 69 16.32 5.31 -8.26
CA ILE A 69 17.51 5.20 -9.14
C ILE A 69 17.60 6.43 -10.04
N ALA A 70 16.51 6.77 -10.75
CA ALA A 70 16.47 7.91 -11.66
C ALA A 70 16.73 9.25 -10.92
N GLU A 71 16.14 9.44 -9.75
CA GLU A 71 16.37 10.60 -8.88
C GLU A 71 17.84 10.70 -8.46
N GLN A 72 18.49 9.58 -8.09
CA GLN A 72 19.90 9.60 -7.71
C GLN A 72 20.81 9.96 -8.89
N GLU A 73 20.50 9.45 -10.08
CA GLU A 73 21.21 9.79 -11.32
C GLU A 73 21.03 11.27 -11.69
N ALA A 74 19.87 11.86 -11.42
CA ALA A 74 19.62 13.28 -11.60
C ALA A 74 20.40 14.12 -10.58
N ILE A 75 20.45 13.69 -9.31
CA ILE A 75 21.22 14.38 -8.26
C ILE A 75 22.72 14.39 -8.59
N ILE A 76 23.29 13.25 -9.00
CA ILE A 76 24.72 13.18 -9.36
C ILE A 76 25.01 14.14 -10.52
N ARG A 77 24.18 14.11 -11.58
CA ARG A 77 24.31 15.04 -12.71
C ARG A 77 24.22 16.50 -12.28
N ALA A 78 23.25 16.85 -11.45
CA ALA A 78 23.12 18.22 -10.94
C ALA A 78 24.35 18.66 -10.11
N VAL A 79 24.95 17.74 -9.33
CA VAL A 79 26.19 18.04 -8.59
C VAL A 79 27.37 18.24 -9.56
N GLU A 80 27.46 17.46 -10.63
CA GLU A 80 28.47 17.63 -11.69
C GLU A 80 28.29 18.97 -12.41
N GLU A 81 27.07 19.29 -12.83
CA GLU A 81 26.73 20.54 -13.52
C GLU A 81 27.01 21.76 -12.63
N SER A 82 26.58 21.74 -11.36
CA SER A 82 26.80 22.86 -10.43
C SER A 82 28.27 23.18 -10.20
N PHE A 83 29.15 22.18 -10.20
CA PHE A 83 30.59 22.37 -10.03
C PHE A 83 31.24 22.97 -11.29
N LEU A 84 30.77 22.59 -12.48
CA LEU A 84 31.24 23.14 -13.75
C LEU A 84 30.76 24.59 -13.95
N GLU A 85 29.55 24.91 -13.51
CA GLU A 85 28.99 26.27 -13.58
C GLU A 85 29.70 27.23 -12.63
N ASP A 86 30.03 26.81 -11.40
CA ASP A 86 30.73 27.64 -10.40
C ASP A 86 32.20 27.92 -10.79
N GLY A 87 32.86 26.96 -11.45
CA GLY A 87 34.23 27.12 -11.96
C GLY A 87 34.36 27.86 -13.30
N GLY A 88 33.25 28.12 -14.00
CA GLY A 88 33.23 28.53 -15.41
C GLY A 88 32.83 29.98 -15.72
N GLY A 89 32.39 30.78 -14.74
CA GLY A 89 31.62 31.99 -15.07
C GLY A 89 31.67 33.15 -14.08
N GLY A 90 32.84 33.50 -13.55
CA GLY A 90 33.04 34.83 -12.96
C GLY A 90 32.96 35.90 -14.05
N HIS A 91 31.97 36.80 -13.97
CA HIS A 91 31.74 37.97 -14.85
C HIS A 91 32.88 39.02 -14.84
N HIS A 92 34.11 38.63 -14.49
CA HIS A 92 35.30 39.47 -14.53
C HIS A 92 36.54 38.60 -14.85
N GLY A 93 36.82 38.42 -16.14
CA GLY A 93 38.19 38.31 -16.70
C GLY A 93 39.26 37.51 -15.94
N GLY A 94 38.93 36.39 -15.31
CA GLY A 94 39.89 35.53 -14.64
C GLY A 94 39.28 34.18 -14.30
N ALA A 95 39.87 33.11 -14.83
CA ALA A 95 39.52 31.74 -14.46
C ALA A 95 39.84 31.53 -12.97
N ALA A 96 38.87 31.72 -12.09
CA ALA A 96 38.98 31.35 -10.70
C ALA A 96 38.89 29.82 -10.63
N MET A 97 40.02 29.13 -10.48
CA MET A 97 40.01 27.69 -10.18
C MET A 97 39.30 27.48 -8.84
N ALA A 98 38.38 26.51 -8.80
CA ALA A 98 37.74 26.05 -7.57
C ALA A 98 38.81 25.75 -6.50
N GLY A 99 38.54 26.18 -5.26
CA GLY A 99 39.49 25.98 -4.16
C GLY A 99 39.66 24.50 -3.81
N GLU A 100 40.83 24.08 -3.32
CA GLU A 100 41.12 22.67 -2.98
C GLU A 100 40.05 22.03 -2.06
N ARG A 101 39.50 22.83 -1.14
CA ARG A 101 38.40 22.41 -0.25
C ARG A 101 37.11 22.12 -1.01
N GLU A 102 36.77 22.95 -1.99
CA GLU A 102 35.56 22.85 -2.80
C GLU A 102 35.62 21.61 -3.70
N VAL A 103 36.78 21.39 -4.33
CA VAL A 103 37.08 20.17 -5.09
C VAL A 103 36.94 18.94 -4.19
N GLY A 104 37.51 18.97 -2.98
CA GLY A 104 37.39 17.89 -2.02
C GLY A 104 35.94 17.58 -1.61
N ASP A 105 35.14 18.62 -1.37
CA ASP A 105 33.73 18.49 -1.03
C ASP A 105 32.89 17.94 -2.19
N TRP A 106 33.18 18.37 -3.42
CA TRP A 106 32.54 17.85 -4.64
C TRP A 106 32.86 16.37 -4.85
N ILE A 107 34.14 15.97 -4.80
CA ILE A 107 34.58 14.57 -4.94
C ILE A 107 33.86 13.69 -3.92
N ARG A 108 33.77 14.15 -2.67
CA ARG A 108 33.09 13.41 -1.61
C ARG A 108 31.60 13.22 -1.92
N ARG A 109 30.88 14.27 -2.33
CA ARG A 109 29.45 14.18 -2.70
C ARG A 109 29.21 13.24 -3.89
N ILE A 110 30.05 13.30 -4.92
CA ILE A 110 29.96 12.41 -6.09
C ILE A 110 30.18 10.95 -5.67
N ARG A 111 31.19 10.67 -4.84
CA ARG A 111 31.47 9.32 -4.35
C ARG A 111 30.32 8.77 -3.51
N GLU A 112 29.79 9.57 -2.58
CA GLU A 112 28.65 9.21 -1.75
C GLU A 112 27.39 8.93 -2.61
N GLY A 113 27.09 9.82 -3.56
CA GLY A 113 25.97 9.65 -4.48
C GLY A 113 26.10 8.40 -5.36
N THR A 114 27.29 8.16 -5.89
CA THR A 114 27.59 6.98 -6.72
C THR A 114 27.47 5.69 -5.92
N ALA A 115 27.97 5.65 -4.69
CA ALA A 115 27.84 4.50 -3.81
C ALA A 115 26.36 4.16 -3.52
N VAL A 116 25.52 5.17 -3.31
CA VAL A 116 24.06 4.99 -3.14
C VAL A 116 23.42 4.46 -4.43
N LEU A 117 23.80 5.00 -5.59
CA LEU A 117 23.28 4.56 -6.89
C LEU A 117 23.60 3.09 -7.16
N GLU A 118 24.85 2.68 -6.96
CA GLU A 118 25.27 1.30 -7.17
C GLU A 118 24.56 0.33 -6.23
N ARG A 119 24.37 0.69 -4.95
CA ARG A 119 23.57 -0.12 -4.01
C ARG A 119 22.12 -0.29 -4.48
N ARG A 120 21.51 0.76 -5.05
CA ARG A 120 20.14 0.69 -5.60
C ARG A 120 20.09 -0.19 -6.84
N ARG A 121 21.09 -0.11 -7.73
CA ARG A 121 21.23 -0.97 -8.92
C ARG A 121 21.40 -2.44 -8.54
N GLU A 122 22.24 -2.75 -7.56
CA GLU A 122 22.39 -4.12 -7.05
C GLU A 122 21.08 -4.62 -6.43
N SER A 123 20.39 -3.78 -5.65
CA SER A 123 19.09 -4.12 -5.08
C SER A 123 18.06 -4.43 -6.17
N ARG A 124 18.07 -3.69 -7.28
CA ARG A 124 17.22 -3.95 -8.46
C ARG A 124 17.58 -5.28 -9.11
N ALA A 125 18.85 -5.52 -9.39
CA ALA A 125 19.31 -6.77 -10.01
C ALA A 125 18.91 -7.99 -9.16
N ARG A 126 19.10 -7.91 -7.84
CA ARG A 126 18.65 -8.96 -6.91
C ARG A 126 17.13 -9.16 -6.94
N TRP A 127 16.36 -8.09 -7.08
CA TRP A 127 14.91 -8.16 -7.20
C TRP A 127 14.48 -8.83 -8.51
N ASP A 128 15.09 -8.43 -9.63
CA ASP A 128 14.84 -8.97 -10.98
C ASP A 128 15.15 -10.48 -11.05
N GLU A 129 16.19 -10.92 -10.32
CA GLU A 129 16.57 -12.33 -10.17
C GLU A 129 15.70 -13.12 -9.16
N GLY A 130 14.75 -12.46 -8.48
CA GLY A 130 13.90 -13.07 -7.47
C GLY A 130 14.62 -13.44 -6.16
N ARG A 131 15.79 -12.83 -5.89
CA ARG A 131 16.58 -13.02 -4.65
C ARG A 131 16.14 -12.10 -3.50
N VAL A 132 15.04 -11.37 -3.66
CA VAL A 132 14.45 -10.50 -2.64
C VAL A 132 13.14 -11.12 -2.15
N GLY A 133 13.16 -11.71 -0.95
CA GLY A 133 11.97 -12.15 -0.20
C GLY A 133 11.20 -13.30 -0.84
N GLY A 134 11.24 -14.48 -0.22
CA GLY A 134 10.48 -15.67 -0.62
C GLY A 134 8.97 -15.53 -0.40
N TRP A 135 8.30 -14.77 -1.24
CA TRP A 135 6.85 -14.79 -1.40
C TRP A 135 6.55 -15.19 -2.85
N ARG A 136 6.60 -16.51 -3.09
CA ARG A 136 5.94 -17.16 -4.22
C ARG A 136 4.57 -17.63 -3.76
#